data_AF-A0A7W4G0V9-F1
#
_entry.id   AF-A0A7W4G0V9-F1
#
_cell.length_a   1.000
_cell.length_b   1.000
_cell.length_c   1.000
_cell.angle_alpha   90.00
_cell.angle_beta   90.00
_cell.angle_gamma   90.00
#
_symmetry.space_group_name_H-M   'P 1'
#
loop_
_entity.id
_entity.type
_entity.pdbx_description
1 polymer ?
#
loop_
_entity_poly.entity_id
_entity_poly.type
_entity_poly.pdbx_seq_one_letter_code
_entity_poly.pdbx_strand_id
1 'polypeptide(L)'
;MPTTATFTRQDGLFIDANLHQFIEELLCTTATLKTTEVYQALATLVDEFGCTCRKNKHQANDTLEVSTLLNAYQQQNHPHCHVDAQTTEAVLDEYCCQVPAIIVVALMDTLSGTHCDEPSAHALYHRAAQLTNRPCMHSLQLANASAA
;
A
#
# COMPACT_ATOMS: atom_id res chain seq x y z
N MET A 1 1.48 -2.94 27.14
CA MET A 1 1.99 -1.54 27.18
C MET A 1 1.19 -0.75 26.17
N PRO A 2 0.69 0.46 26.46
CA PRO A 2 0.03 1.25 25.43
C PRO A 2 1.15 1.83 24.56
N THR A 3 1.33 1.29 23.36
CA THR A 3 2.12 1.94 22.32
C THR A 3 1.34 3.19 21.93
N THR A 4 1.76 4.35 22.41
CA THR A 4 1.24 5.62 21.92
C THR A 4 1.69 5.75 20.47
N ALA A 5 0.84 5.32 19.54
CA ALA A 5 1.12 5.41 18.11
C ALA A 5 1.43 6.87 17.78
N THR A 6 2.65 7.12 17.30
CA THR A 6 3.11 8.46 16.93
C THR A 6 2.88 8.60 15.44
N PHE A 7 2.04 9.55 15.03
CA PHE A 7 1.70 9.77 13.63
C PHE A 7 2.37 11.04 13.10
N THR A 8 2.91 10.96 11.89
CA THR A 8 3.40 12.11 11.11
C THR A 8 2.37 12.45 10.04
N ARG A 9 2.03 13.74 9.90
CA ARG A 9 1.10 14.18 8.86
C ARG A 9 1.83 14.44 7.54
N GLN A 10 1.40 13.80 6.46
CA GLN A 10 1.97 13.93 5.12
C GLN A 10 0.85 13.93 4.08
N ASP A 11 0.78 14.97 3.24
CA ASP A 11 -0.22 15.10 2.15
C ASP A 11 -1.68 14.81 2.56
N GLY A 12 -2.08 15.26 3.75
CA GLY A 12 -3.44 15.01 4.28
C GLY A 12 -3.63 13.66 4.98
N LEU A 13 -2.67 12.75 4.88
CA LEU A 13 -2.65 11.47 5.58
C LEU A 13 -1.91 11.55 6.92
N PHE A 14 -2.28 10.68 7.86
CA PHE A 14 -1.54 10.44 9.09
C PHE A 14 -0.84 9.08 9.00
N ILE A 15 0.48 9.10 9.01
CA ILE A 15 1.33 7.91 8.81
C ILE A 15 2.00 7.53 10.13
N ASP A 16 1.90 6.26 10.54
CA ASP A 16 2.61 5.73 11.70
C ASP A 16 4.12 5.96 11.56
N ALA A 17 4.78 6.33 12.66
CA ALA A 17 6.19 6.68 12.67
C ALA A 17 7.10 5.56 12.14
N ASN A 18 6.79 4.29 12.41
CA ASN A 18 7.61 3.17 11.93
C ASN A 18 7.43 3.00 10.42
N LEU A 19 6.19 3.12 9.92
CA LEU A 19 5.93 3.09 8.48
C LEU A 19 6.58 4.28 7.77
N HIS A 20 6.49 5.47 8.36
CA HIS A 20 7.12 6.68 7.85
C HIS A 20 8.63 6.49 7.70
N GLN A 21 9.29 6.04 8.77
CA GLN A 21 10.73 5.77 8.78
C GLN A 21 11.10 4.70 7.74
N PHE A 22 10.31 3.63 7.62
CA PHE A 22 10.55 2.59 6.61
C PHE A 22 10.45 3.13 5.17
N ILE A 23 9.45 3.96 4.88
CA ILE A 23 9.28 4.58 3.56
C ILE A 23 10.47 5.49 3.25
N GLU A 24 10.90 6.33 4.20
CA GLU A 24 12.02 7.24 3.98
C GLU A 24 13.36 6.52 3.81
N GLU A 25 13.69 5.60 4.72
CA GLU A 25 15.01 4.99 4.74
C GLU A 25 15.17 3.91 3.67
N LEU A 26 14.16 3.07 3.45
CA LEU A 26 14.27 1.94 2.54
C LEU A 26 13.72 2.28 1.15
N LEU A 27 12.46 2.72 1.09
CA LEU A 27 11.74 2.79 -0.18
C LEU A 27 12.13 4.01 -1.01
N CYS A 28 12.29 5.19 -0.41
CA CYS A 28 12.72 6.39 -1.13
C CYS A 28 14.16 6.23 -1.65
N THR A 29 15.05 5.66 -0.84
CA THR A 29 16.42 5.33 -1.25
C THR A 29 16.46 4.35 -2.42
N THR A 30 15.63 3.30 -2.37
CA THR A 30 15.58 2.26 -3.42
C THR A 30 14.91 2.78 -4.70
N ALA A 31 13.87 3.59 -4.57
CA ALA A 31 13.10 4.09 -5.70
C ALA A 31 13.69 5.35 -6.35
N THR A 32 14.71 5.97 -5.75
CA THR A 32 15.24 7.29 -6.15
C THR A 32 14.16 8.37 -6.27
N LEU A 33 13.11 8.25 -5.45
CA LEU A 33 12.01 9.19 -5.37
C LEU A 33 12.17 10.08 -4.14
N LYS A 34 11.68 11.32 -4.24
CA LYS A 34 11.54 12.16 -3.05
C LYS A 34 10.40 11.62 -2.20
N THR A 35 10.59 11.65 -0.88
CA THR A 35 9.57 11.31 0.11
C THR A 35 8.22 11.97 -0.18
N THR A 36 8.22 13.24 -0.64
CA THR A 36 6.99 13.97 -0.99
C THR A 36 6.21 13.34 -2.13
N GLU A 37 6.89 12.85 -3.17
CA GLU A 37 6.24 12.21 -4.33
C GLU A 37 5.58 10.89 -3.92
N VAL A 38 6.22 10.16 -2.99
CA VAL A 38 5.68 8.91 -2.45
C VAL A 38 4.39 9.16 -1.66
N TYR A 39 4.38 10.17 -0.78
CA TYR A 39 3.18 10.49 -0.01
C TYR A 39 2.06 11.08 -0.87
N GLN A 40 2.39 11.88 -1.88
CA GLN A 40 1.41 12.39 -2.84
C GLN A 40 0.79 11.25 -3.66
N ALA A 41 1.60 10.28 -4.10
CA ALA A 41 1.10 9.09 -4.76
C ALA A 41 0.18 8.29 -3.82
N LEU A 42 0.57 8.11 -2.55
CA LEU A 42 -0.26 7.43 -1.55
C LEU A 42 -1.61 8.13 -1.36
N ALA A 43 -1.61 9.45 -1.14
CA ALA A 43 -2.83 10.24 -0.97
C ALA A 43 -3.75 10.14 -2.19
N THR A 44 -3.19 10.23 -3.39
CA THR A 44 -3.94 10.07 -4.65
C THR A 44 -4.58 8.68 -4.73
N LEU A 45 -3.86 7.61 -4.40
CA LEU A 45 -4.41 6.26 -4.40
C LEU A 45 -5.51 6.08 -3.35
N VAL A 46 -5.35 6.69 -2.17
CA VAL A 46 -6.38 6.67 -1.11
C VAL A 46 -7.65 7.39 -1.56
N ASP A 47 -7.53 8.54 -2.22
CA ASP A 47 -8.68 9.27 -2.77
C ASP A 47 -9.39 8.45 -3.88
N GLU A 48 -8.63 7.93 -4.84
CA GLU A 48 -9.18 7.23 -6.00
C GLU A 48 -9.78 5.85 -5.65
N PHE A 49 -9.13 5.09 -4.75
CA PHE A 49 -9.49 3.69 -4.48
C PHE A 49 -10.02 3.44 -3.06
N GLY A 50 -9.79 4.34 -2.11
CA GLY A 50 -10.14 4.16 -0.70
C GLY A 50 -11.63 3.87 -0.51
N CYS A 51 -12.51 4.63 -1.18
CA CYS A 51 -13.96 4.39 -1.14
C CYS A 51 -14.37 3.04 -1.72
N THR A 52 -13.72 2.59 -2.80
CA THR A 52 -14.05 1.34 -3.48
C THR A 52 -13.61 0.15 -2.64
N CYS A 53 -12.39 0.16 -2.12
CA CYS A 53 -11.88 -0.88 -1.24
C CYS A 53 -12.68 -0.97 0.07
N ARG A 54 -13.00 0.18 0.70
CA ARG A 54 -13.78 0.22 1.97
C ARG A 54 -15.21 -0.32 1.85
N LYS A 55 -15.80 -0.34 0.65
CA LYS A 55 -17.16 -0.86 0.43
C LYS A 55 -17.24 -2.38 0.59
N ASN A 56 -16.13 -3.08 0.43
CA ASN A 56 -16.06 -4.50 0.68
C ASN A 56 -15.77 -4.72 2.17
N LYS A 57 -16.56 -5.60 2.79
CA LYS A 57 -16.77 -5.63 4.24
C LYS A 57 -15.49 -5.94 5.03
N HIS A 58 -14.86 -4.92 5.59
CA HIS A 58 -13.87 -5.10 6.65
C HIS A 58 -14.60 -5.47 7.95
N GLN A 59 -14.31 -6.65 8.50
CA GLN A 59 -14.73 -6.95 9.88
C GLN A 59 -13.87 -6.14 10.85
N ALA A 60 -14.35 -5.86 12.06
CA ALA A 60 -13.60 -5.08 13.05
C ALA A 60 -12.25 -5.72 13.47
N ASN A 61 -12.02 -6.99 13.13
CA ASN A 61 -10.77 -7.71 13.34
C ASN A 61 -9.90 -7.87 12.08
N ASP A 62 -10.29 -7.29 10.95
CA ASP A 62 -9.54 -7.35 9.69
C ASP A 62 -8.57 -6.17 9.56
N THR A 63 -7.70 -6.03 10.57
CA THR A 63 -6.66 -5.01 10.62
C THR A 63 -5.29 -5.65 10.42
N LEU A 64 -4.55 -5.19 9.42
CA LEU A 64 -3.14 -5.50 9.24
C LEU A 64 -2.29 -4.58 10.10
N GLU A 65 -1.68 -5.13 11.14
CA GLU A 65 -0.75 -4.41 12.01
C GLU A 65 0.49 -3.94 11.23
N VAL A 66 0.94 -2.71 11.50
CA VAL A 66 2.11 -2.10 10.86
C VAL A 66 3.36 -2.97 11.04
N SER A 67 3.56 -3.56 12.22
CA SER A 67 4.70 -4.42 12.52
C SER A 67 4.74 -5.65 11.62
N THR A 68 3.57 -6.25 11.36
CA THR A 68 3.41 -7.42 10.48
C THR A 68 3.70 -7.03 9.04
N LEU A 69 3.19 -5.89 8.59
CA LEU A 69 3.50 -5.32 7.28
C LEU A 69 5.01 -5.12 7.12
N LEU A 70 5.65 -4.36 8.01
CA LEU A 70 7.07 -4.06 7.91
C LEU A 70 7.95 -5.31 7.95
N ASN A 71 7.67 -6.25 8.85
CA ASN A 71 8.40 -7.51 8.95
C ASN A 71 8.28 -8.35 7.66
N ALA A 72 7.12 -8.34 7.02
CA ALA A 72 6.88 -9.02 5.76
C ALA A 72 7.82 -8.50 4.64
N TYR A 73 7.93 -7.18 4.49
CA TYR A 73 8.86 -6.57 3.52
C TYR A 73 10.33 -6.81 3.88
N GLN A 74 10.69 -6.76 5.17
CA GLN A 74 12.07 -7.06 5.61
C GLN A 74 12.48 -8.51 5.32
N GLN A 75 11.55 -9.46 5.39
CA GLN A 75 11.78 -10.87 5.09
C GLN A 75 11.58 -11.22 3.60
N GLN A 76 11.37 -10.22 2.73
CA GLN A 76 11.05 -10.41 1.30
C GLN A 76 9.81 -11.29 1.06
N ASN A 77 8.91 -11.37 2.04
CA ASN A 77 7.75 -12.23 2.02
C ASN A 77 6.49 -11.36 2.06
N HIS A 78 5.96 -11.00 0.88
CA HIS A 78 4.87 -10.03 0.79
C HIS A 78 3.58 -10.49 1.44
N PRO A 79 2.88 -9.58 2.14
CA PRO A 79 1.57 -9.89 2.65
C PRO A 79 0.60 -10.04 1.47
N HIS A 80 -0.05 -11.19 1.38
CA HIS A 80 -1.09 -11.41 0.37
C HIS A 80 -2.35 -10.65 0.81
N CYS A 81 -2.42 -9.36 0.49
CA CYS A 81 -3.59 -8.54 0.75
C CYS A 81 -4.59 -8.68 -0.39
N HIS A 82 -5.85 -8.89 -0.04
CA HIS A 82 -6.96 -8.80 -1.00
C HIS A 82 -7.54 -7.38 -0.97
N VAL A 83 -8.14 -6.93 -2.07
CA VAL A 83 -8.69 -5.56 -2.16
C VAL A 83 -9.80 -5.30 -1.13
N ASP A 84 -10.37 -6.39 -0.64
CA ASP A 84 -11.56 -6.42 0.22
C ASP A 84 -11.28 -6.84 1.67
N ALA A 85 -10.05 -7.30 1.96
CA ALA A 85 -9.81 -8.04 3.19
C ALA A 85 -9.49 -7.10 4.36
N GLN A 86 -8.44 -6.28 4.25
CA GLN A 86 -7.82 -5.67 5.43
C GLN A 86 -7.70 -4.16 5.34
N THR A 87 -7.88 -3.48 6.47
CA THR A 87 -7.45 -2.10 6.68
C THR A 87 -6.17 -2.07 7.49
N THR A 88 -5.49 -0.93 7.55
CA THR A 88 -4.36 -0.74 8.45
C THR A 88 -4.50 0.54 9.25
N GLU A 89 -4.15 0.46 10.53
CA GLU A 89 -4.01 1.61 11.42
C GLU A 89 -2.73 2.40 11.16
N ALA A 90 -1.83 1.85 10.34
CA ALA A 90 -0.57 2.50 9.99
C ALA A 90 -0.76 3.78 9.16
N VAL A 91 -1.90 3.90 8.48
CA VAL A 91 -2.24 5.05 7.63
C VAL A 91 -3.69 5.40 7.87
N LEU A 92 -3.93 6.64 8.29
CA LEU A 92 -5.26 7.23 8.39
C LEU A 92 -5.42 8.32 7.33
N ASP A 93 -6.61 8.41 6.73
CA ASP A 93 -6.91 9.51 5.81
C ASP A 93 -7.25 10.82 6.56
N GLU A 94 -7.55 11.90 5.83
CA GLU A 94 -7.91 13.22 6.38
C GLU A 94 -9.08 13.17 7.39
N TYR A 95 -9.97 12.18 7.28
CA TYR A 95 -11.08 11.94 8.21
C TYR A 95 -10.74 11.00 9.37
N CYS A 96 -9.45 10.68 9.57
CA CYS A 96 -8.94 9.73 10.56
C CYS A 96 -9.46 8.28 10.38
N CYS A 97 -9.91 7.93 9.18
CA CYS A 97 -10.35 6.58 8.86
C CYS A 97 -9.16 5.73 8.42
N GLN A 98 -9.11 4.48 8.90
CA GLN A 98 -8.10 3.50 8.49
C GLN A 98 -8.13 3.30 6.97
N VAL A 99 -6.95 3.25 6.36
CA VAL A 99 -6.80 3.04 4.92
C VAL A 99 -6.80 1.54 4.62
N PRO A 100 -7.42 1.10 3.51
CA PRO A 100 -7.29 -0.26 3.01
C PRO A 100 -5.82 -0.68 2.85
N ALA A 101 -5.42 -1.79 3.48
CA ALA A 101 -4.04 -2.26 3.50
C ALA A 101 -3.48 -2.51 2.10
N ILE A 102 -4.33 -2.95 1.17
CA ILE A 102 -3.97 -3.16 -0.24
C ILE A 102 -3.42 -1.91 -0.92
N ILE A 103 -3.88 -0.71 -0.53
CA ILE A 103 -3.42 0.57 -1.11
C ILE A 103 -1.97 0.83 -0.68
N VAL A 104 -1.69 0.62 0.61
CA VAL A 104 -0.34 0.76 1.16
C VAL A 104 0.59 -0.29 0.56
N VAL A 105 0.16 -1.55 0.50
CA VAL A 105 0.91 -2.67 -0.08
C VAL A 105 1.20 -2.43 -1.57
N ALA A 106 0.22 -2.02 -2.36
CA ALA A 106 0.41 -1.76 -3.79
C ALA A 106 1.47 -0.68 -4.07
N LEU A 107 1.49 0.39 -3.27
CA LEU A 107 2.52 1.40 -3.37
C LEU A 107 3.89 0.84 -2.97
N MET A 108 3.98 0.16 -1.83
CA MET A 108 5.23 -0.41 -1.33
C MET A 108 5.81 -1.46 -2.26
N ASP A 109 4.98 -2.30 -2.86
CA ASP A 109 5.35 -3.30 -3.87
C ASP A 109 5.91 -2.63 -5.13
N THR A 110 5.24 -1.57 -5.60
CA THR A 110 5.67 -0.80 -6.77
C THR A 110 7.05 -0.15 -6.53
N LEU A 111 7.28 0.37 -5.32
CA LEU A 111 8.56 0.96 -4.93
C LEU A 111 9.65 -0.10 -4.77
N SER A 112 9.33 -1.23 -4.14
CA SER A 112 10.25 -2.35 -3.88
C SER A 112 10.52 -3.22 -5.11
N GLY A 113 9.71 -3.09 -6.17
CA GLY A 113 9.81 -3.93 -7.36
C GLY A 113 9.31 -5.36 -7.15
N THR A 114 8.32 -5.55 -6.26
CA THR A 114 7.79 -6.90 -5.98
C THR A 114 6.42 -7.11 -6.57
N HIS A 115 6.21 -8.30 -7.12
CA HIS A 115 5.04 -8.64 -7.89
C HIS A 115 3.83 -9.05 -7.03
N CYS A 116 2.64 -8.66 -7.48
CA CYS A 116 1.36 -9.06 -6.90
C CYS A 116 0.51 -9.78 -7.96
N ASP A 117 -0.13 -10.87 -7.57
CA ASP A 117 -0.99 -11.70 -8.44
C ASP A 117 -2.49 -11.51 -8.15
N GLU A 118 -2.86 -10.57 -7.26
CA GLU A 118 -4.25 -10.41 -6.85
C GLU A 118 -5.10 -9.90 -8.04
N PRO A 119 -6.07 -10.69 -8.54
CA PRO A 119 -6.75 -10.41 -9.81
C PRO A 119 -7.51 -9.08 -9.86
N SER A 120 -7.97 -8.57 -8.71
CA SER A 120 -8.78 -7.35 -8.61
C SER A 120 -7.94 -6.07 -8.41
N ALA A 121 -6.64 -6.21 -8.14
CA ALA A 121 -5.73 -5.11 -7.80
C ALA A 121 -5.06 -4.49 -9.04
N HIS A 122 -5.33 -5.00 -10.24
CA HIS A 122 -4.68 -4.54 -11.47
C HIS A 122 -4.75 -3.01 -11.64
N ALA A 123 -5.95 -2.42 -11.48
CA ALA A 123 -6.14 -0.99 -11.63
C ALA A 123 -5.35 -0.17 -10.60
N LEU A 124 -5.28 -0.66 -9.36
CA LEU A 124 -4.56 -0.02 -8.25
C LEU A 124 -3.04 -0.05 -8.50
N TYR A 125 -2.48 -1.21 -8.84
CA TYR A 125 -1.05 -1.36 -9.13
C TYR A 125 -0.63 -0.60 -10.39
N HIS A 126 -1.47 -0.61 -11.43
CA HIS A 126 -1.24 0.16 -12.63
C HIS A 126 -1.22 1.67 -12.31
N ARG A 127 -2.11 2.13 -11.45
CA ARG A 127 -2.12 3.53 -11.02
C ARG A 127 -0.92 3.90 -10.15
N ALA A 128 -0.53 3.04 -9.21
CA ALA A 128 0.67 3.23 -8.39
C ALA A 128 1.93 3.34 -9.26
N ALA A 129 2.04 2.50 -10.29
CA ALA A 129 3.12 2.54 -11.27
C ALA A 129 3.15 3.86 -12.06
N GLN A 130 2.00 4.36 -12.51
CA GLN A 130 1.91 5.67 -13.18
C GLN A 130 2.36 6.82 -12.28
N LEU A 131 1.86 6.86 -11.04
CA LEU A 131 2.14 7.95 -10.10
C LEU A 131 3.61 7.98 -9.66
N THR A 132 4.25 6.81 -9.60
CA THR A 132 5.66 6.68 -9.21
C THR A 132 6.63 6.64 -10.40
N ASN A 133 6.12 6.68 -11.63
CA ASN A 133 6.88 6.51 -12.87
C ASN A 133 7.73 5.21 -12.88
N ARG A 134 7.11 4.09 -12.48
CA ARG A 134 7.74 2.77 -12.35
C ARG A 134 6.97 1.72 -13.17
N PRO A 135 7.56 0.54 -13.44
CA PRO A 135 6.84 -0.56 -14.07
C PRO A 135 5.69 -1.04 -13.17
N CYS A 136 4.59 -1.48 -13.81
CA CYS A 136 3.48 -2.11 -13.11
C CYS A 136 3.92 -3.46 -12.53
N MET A 137 3.78 -3.62 -11.21
CA MET A 137 4.13 -4.85 -10.50
C MET A 137 2.99 -5.86 -10.43
N HIS A 138 1.85 -5.58 -11.07
CA HIS A 138 0.79 -6.56 -11.17
C HIS A 138 1.16 -7.65 -12.19
N SER A 139 1.31 -8.88 -11.70
CA SER A 139 1.34 -10.06 -12.52
C SER A 139 -0.05 -10.28 -13.08
N LEU A 140 -0.35 -9.68 -14.23
CA LEU A 140 -1.39 -10.25 -15.07
C LEU A 140 -0.88 -11.64 -15.42
N GLN A 141 -1.47 -12.68 -14.80
CA GLN A 141 -1.49 -13.98 -15.43
C GLN A 141 -2.04 -13.73 -16.82
N LEU A 142 -1.15 -13.60 -17.81
CA LEU A 142 -1.48 -13.89 -19.18
C LEU A 142 -1.94 -15.34 -19.10
N ALA A 143 -3.26 -15.52 -18.94
CA ALA A 143 -3.90 -16.73 -19.38
C ALA A 143 -3.42 -16.86 -20.82
N ASN A 144 -2.40 -17.70 -21.00
CA ASN A 144 -1.92 -18.09 -22.31
C ASN A 144 -3.17 -18.43 -23.10
N ALA A 145 -3.47 -17.58 -24.07
CA ALA A 145 -4.29 -17.96 -25.19
C ALA A 145 -3.49 -19.06 -25.90
N SER A 146 -3.60 -20.28 -25.37
CA SER A 146 -3.30 -21.52 -26.05
C SER A 146 -4.35 -21.67 -27.15
N ALA A 147 -4.25 -20.84 -28.18
CA ALA A 147 -5.12 -20.85 -29.34
C ALA A 147 -4.34 -20.25 -30.53
N ALA A 148 -3.35 -21.00 -31.00
CA ALA A 148 -2.91 -21.01 -32.38
C ALA A 148 -2.21 -22.35 -32.67
#